data_AF-A0A497K7F4-F1
#
_entry.id   AF-A0A497K7F4-F1
#
_cell.length_a   1.000
_cell.length_b   1.000
_cell.length_c   1.000
_cell.angle_alpha   90.00
_cell.angle_beta   90.00
_cell.angle_gamma   90.00
#
_symmetry.space_group_name_H-M   'P 1'
#
loop_
_entity.id
_entity.type
_entity.pdbx_description
1 polymer ?
#
loop_
_entity_poly.entity_id
_entity_poly.type
_entity_poly.pdbx_seq_one_letter_code
_entity_poly.pdbx_strand_id
1 'polypeptide(L)'
;MTEEAEAPIVKTLAWAIPLSIIITAAWTAFIGWTPGAFLDMVDFQDVPCLGPYFVIGLIFLLALVIPPIRNAVGPKTLVYMYMVSGVSWAFAGYRYPWADYAGTFIQGRLRSLWADHIPWWWAPPKEVIENTIYYGGRAFIDPVWWPSIFGWALLHLSLFFSFLFGFNIIRRIWIDIERVPFVMIEGLTPIFDSYRELRSGGGLGTKAKILLAGIPVGFLVMLPPYLRMVVPWFPDIYGWSVTPHFWGGGWYDLGSAAPALSSIIAGPFGVCDNPAMFAIAMLTPWNIQFSIWMWNLILYYILPTIAAYMGYYPGMLENTSYRVCSRRAWQIANLPPFFLEAFGNVGV
;
A
#
# COMPACT_ATOMS: atom_id res chain seq x y z
N MET A 1 -7.63 -18.22 34.56
CA MET A 1 -6.88 -17.82 33.36
C MET A 1 -5.81 -18.88 33.15
N THR A 2 -6.04 -19.79 32.23
CA THR A 2 -5.23 -20.99 32.01
C THR A 2 -4.06 -20.70 31.05
N GLU A 3 -2.92 -21.33 31.30
CA GLU A 3 -1.63 -21.23 30.57
C GLU A 3 -1.72 -21.37 29.04
N GLU A 4 -2.83 -21.84 28.47
CA GLU A 4 -3.00 -22.01 27.03
C GLU A 4 -3.15 -20.71 26.23
N ALA A 5 -3.49 -19.59 26.90
CA ALA A 5 -3.68 -18.30 26.23
C ALA A 5 -2.37 -17.50 26.03
N GLU A 6 -1.28 -17.82 26.72
CA GLU A 6 0.00 -17.08 26.63
C GLU A 6 0.89 -17.57 25.47
N ALA A 7 0.79 -18.85 25.11
CA ALA A 7 1.58 -19.47 24.03
C ALA A 7 1.39 -18.89 22.60
N PRO A 8 0.22 -18.36 22.20
CA PRO A 8 0.02 -17.80 20.86
C PRO A 8 0.79 -16.50 20.65
N ILE A 9 0.82 -15.60 21.63
CA ILE A 9 1.44 -14.27 21.49
C ILE A 9 2.95 -14.39 21.35
N VAL A 10 3.60 -15.20 22.17
CA VAL A 10 5.07 -15.37 22.10
C VAL A 10 5.49 -15.99 20.77
N LYS A 11 4.73 -17.00 20.28
CA LYS A 11 4.97 -17.58 18.95
C LYS A 11 4.65 -16.61 17.81
N THR A 12 3.65 -15.75 17.98
CA THR A 12 3.29 -14.69 17.01
C THR A 12 4.42 -13.68 16.90
N LEU A 13 4.91 -13.19 18.03
CA LEU A 13 6.02 -12.23 18.10
C LEU A 13 7.32 -12.85 17.58
N ALA A 14 7.57 -14.13 17.85
CA ALA A 14 8.75 -14.85 17.36
C ALA A 14 8.85 -14.91 15.82
N TRP A 15 7.72 -14.86 15.10
CA TRP A 15 7.70 -14.81 13.63
C TRP A 15 7.45 -13.42 13.07
N ALA A 16 6.58 -12.64 13.72
CA ALA A 16 6.21 -11.31 13.27
C ALA A 16 7.39 -10.34 13.35
N ILE A 17 8.19 -10.40 14.42
CA ILE A 17 9.30 -9.46 14.62
C ILE A 17 10.40 -9.67 13.58
N PRO A 18 10.94 -10.90 13.37
CA PRO A 18 11.96 -11.10 12.34
C PRO A 18 11.42 -10.85 10.93
N LEU A 19 10.18 -11.23 10.64
CA LEU A 19 9.59 -11.03 9.31
C LEU A 19 9.35 -9.53 9.04
N SER A 20 8.84 -8.78 10.01
CA SER A 20 8.73 -7.32 9.91
C SER A 20 10.10 -6.67 9.73
N ILE A 21 11.13 -7.10 10.47
CA ILE A 21 12.49 -6.57 10.31
C ILE A 21 13.03 -6.89 8.91
N ILE A 22 12.87 -8.12 8.42
CA ILE A 22 13.35 -8.53 7.08
C ILE A 22 12.61 -7.76 6.00
N ILE A 23 11.29 -7.65 6.06
CA ILE A 23 10.50 -6.92 5.07
C ILE A 23 10.86 -5.43 5.13
N THR A 24 10.97 -4.85 6.32
CA THR A 24 11.37 -3.45 6.50
C THR A 24 12.78 -3.20 5.96
N ALA A 25 13.74 -4.06 6.28
CA ALA A 25 15.12 -3.94 5.80
C ALA A 25 15.22 -4.14 4.29
N ALA A 26 14.50 -5.13 3.74
CA ALA A 26 14.45 -5.37 2.31
C ALA A 26 13.80 -4.19 1.57
N TRP A 27 12.73 -3.60 2.13
CA TRP A 27 12.07 -2.44 1.55
C TRP A 27 12.92 -1.18 1.66
N THR A 28 13.60 -1.00 2.78
CA THR A 28 14.50 0.14 2.98
C THR A 28 15.75 0.04 2.09
N ALA A 29 16.28 -1.18 1.93
CA ALA A 29 17.36 -1.45 0.99
C ALA A 29 16.89 -1.27 -0.45
N PHE A 30 15.68 -1.73 -0.80
CA PHE A 30 15.08 -1.50 -2.11
C PHE A 30 14.94 -0.01 -2.41
N ILE A 31 14.34 0.76 -1.51
CA ILE A 31 14.22 2.22 -1.63
C ILE A 31 15.61 2.86 -1.78
N GLY A 32 16.58 2.48 -0.94
CA GLY A 32 17.95 2.98 -0.99
C GLY A 32 18.75 2.54 -2.24
N TRP A 33 18.41 1.42 -2.87
CA TRP A 33 19.09 0.86 -4.05
C TRP A 33 18.56 1.38 -5.37
N THR A 34 17.40 2.03 -5.36
CA THR A 34 16.80 2.62 -6.55
C THR A 34 16.81 4.15 -6.44
N PRO A 35 17.93 4.83 -6.70
CA PRO A 35 17.98 6.29 -6.85
C PRO A 35 16.96 6.81 -7.87
N GLY A 36 16.71 6.04 -8.94
CA GLY A 36 15.66 6.31 -9.93
C GLY A 36 14.25 6.25 -9.32
N ALA A 37 14.02 5.37 -8.33
CA ALA A 37 12.76 5.36 -7.60
C ALA A 37 12.63 6.59 -6.68
N PHE A 38 13.69 7.27 -6.22
CA PHE A 38 13.50 8.54 -5.47
C PHE A 38 13.05 9.69 -6.37
N LEU A 39 13.48 9.70 -7.63
CA LEU A 39 13.06 10.67 -8.65
C LEU A 39 11.65 10.36 -9.15
N ASP A 40 11.41 9.10 -9.50
CA ASP A 40 10.14 8.64 -10.04
C ASP A 40 9.12 8.35 -8.94
N MET A 41 9.47 8.20 -7.66
CA MET A 41 8.48 7.97 -6.60
C MET A 41 7.48 9.11 -6.55
N VAL A 42 7.81 10.35 -6.92
CA VAL A 42 6.81 11.43 -6.98
C VAL A 42 5.73 11.14 -8.03
N ASP A 43 6.07 10.43 -9.11
CA ASP A 43 5.14 9.97 -10.15
C ASP A 43 4.65 8.51 -9.93
N PHE A 44 5.36 7.73 -9.12
CA PHE A 44 5.19 6.29 -8.88
C PHE A 44 4.95 5.93 -7.41
N GLN A 45 4.31 6.81 -6.62
CA GLN A 45 4.05 6.60 -5.18
C GLN A 45 3.33 5.27 -4.87
N ASP A 46 2.77 4.57 -5.88
CA ASP A 46 1.80 3.48 -5.67
C ASP A 46 2.06 2.15 -6.46
N VAL A 47 3.29 1.84 -6.94
CA VAL A 47 3.61 0.53 -7.60
C VAL A 47 4.76 -0.24 -6.97
N PRO A 48 4.62 -1.55 -6.70
CA PRO A 48 3.43 -2.26 -6.29
C PRO A 48 3.55 -2.56 -4.79
N CYS A 49 2.64 -1.96 -4.05
CA CYS A 49 2.39 -2.21 -2.65
C CYS A 49 1.93 -3.70 -2.44
N LEU A 50 1.70 -4.48 -3.50
CA LEU A 50 1.32 -5.90 -3.43
C LEU A 50 2.47 -6.87 -3.08
N GLY A 51 3.72 -6.42 -3.00
CA GLY A 51 4.89 -7.28 -2.73
C GLY A 51 4.73 -8.21 -1.53
N PRO A 52 4.28 -7.72 -0.35
CA PRO A 52 4.05 -8.58 0.81
C PRO A 52 2.94 -9.62 0.63
N TYR A 53 1.91 -9.33 -0.17
CA TYR A 53 0.85 -10.28 -0.51
C TYR A 53 1.31 -11.31 -1.55
N PHE A 54 2.14 -10.90 -2.50
CA PHE A 54 2.80 -11.81 -3.44
C PHE A 54 3.67 -12.83 -2.71
N VAL A 55 4.43 -12.40 -1.69
CA VAL A 55 5.25 -13.31 -0.86
C VAL A 55 4.40 -14.39 -0.20
N ILE A 56 3.20 -14.05 0.30
CA ILE A 56 2.28 -15.03 0.89
C ILE A 56 1.77 -16.00 -0.17
N GLY A 57 1.39 -15.49 -1.34
CA GLY A 57 0.98 -16.31 -2.48
C GLY A 57 2.10 -17.27 -2.93
N LEU A 58 3.35 -16.79 -2.94
CA LEU A 58 4.52 -17.59 -3.26
C LEU A 58 4.80 -18.66 -2.19
N ILE A 59 4.72 -18.33 -0.90
CA ILE A 59 4.87 -19.30 0.18
C ILE A 59 3.79 -20.39 0.09
N PHE A 60 2.56 -19.99 -0.24
CA PHE A 60 1.47 -20.94 -0.48
C PHE A 60 1.76 -21.85 -1.68
N LEU A 61 2.22 -21.31 -2.81
CA LEU A 61 2.67 -22.09 -3.97
C LEU A 61 3.79 -23.09 -3.61
N LEU A 62 4.80 -22.62 -2.88
CA LEU A 62 5.89 -23.47 -2.41
C LEU A 62 5.39 -24.56 -1.45
N ALA A 63 4.43 -24.26 -0.59
CA ALA A 63 3.82 -25.24 0.31
C ALA A 63 3.01 -26.32 -0.44
N LEU A 64 2.55 -26.07 -1.67
CA LEU A 64 1.87 -27.09 -2.48
C LEU A 64 2.86 -28.09 -3.08
N VAL A 65 4.05 -27.62 -3.45
CA VAL A 65 5.05 -28.43 -4.18
C VAL A 65 6.07 -29.05 -3.23
N ILE A 66 6.37 -28.39 -2.10
CA ILE A 66 7.48 -28.73 -1.21
C ILE A 66 6.94 -29.19 0.16
N PRO A 67 6.91 -30.52 0.43
CA PRO A 67 6.34 -31.07 1.67
C PRO A 67 6.95 -30.51 2.98
N PRO A 68 8.27 -30.25 3.07
CA PRO A 68 8.85 -29.59 4.24
C PRO A 68 8.21 -28.23 4.55
N ILE A 69 7.97 -27.41 3.53
CA ILE A 69 7.34 -26.08 3.67
C ILE A 69 5.87 -26.25 4.07
N ARG A 70 5.17 -27.21 3.45
CA ARG A 70 3.79 -27.56 3.83
C ARG A 70 3.68 -27.93 5.30
N ASN A 71 4.65 -28.67 5.83
CA ASN A 71 4.62 -29.13 7.21
C ASN A 71 4.97 -28.00 8.19
N ALA A 72 5.88 -27.09 7.81
CA ALA A 72 6.31 -25.96 8.62
C ALA A 72 5.27 -24.81 8.69
N VAL A 73 4.56 -24.54 7.59
CA VAL A 73 3.64 -23.39 7.48
C VAL A 73 2.21 -23.85 7.76
N GLY A 74 1.65 -23.59 8.94
CA GLY A 74 0.26 -23.90 9.24
C GLY A 74 -0.73 -22.78 8.84
N PRO A 75 -2.06 -23.02 8.93
CA PRO A 75 -3.05 -21.97 8.69
C PRO A 75 -2.83 -20.74 9.59
N LYS A 76 -2.50 -20.97 10.87
CA LYS A 76 -2.16 -19.90 11.82
C LYS A 76 -0.93 -19.09 11.36
N THR A 77 0.10 -19.78 10.87
CA THR A 77 1.32 -19.13 10.34
C THR A 77 1.00 -18.25 9.12
N LEU A 78 0.15 -18.72 8.20
CA LEU A 78 -0.28 -17.93 7.04
C LEU A 78 -1.08 -16.68 7.45
N VAL A 79 -1.95 -16.78 8.47
CA VAL A 79 -2.66 -15.61 9.01
C VAL A 79 -1.67 -14.60 9.60
N TYR A 80 -0.65 -15.06 10.34
CA TYR A 80 0.37 -14.16 10.87
C TYR A 80 1.22 -13.52 9.79
N MET A 81 1.64 -14.30 8.78
CA MET A 81 2.33 -13.77 7.61
C MET A 81 1.46 -12.72 6.91
N TYR A 82 0.14 -12.98 6.76
CA TYR A 82 -0.80 -12.01 6.22
C TYR A 82 -0.90 -10.73 7.03
N MET A 83 -1.06 -10.82 8.34
CA MET A 83 -1.10 -9.64 9.21
C MET A 83 0.20 -8.83 9.10
N VAL A 84 1.35 -9.50 9.16
CA VAL A 84 2.67 -8.84 9.06
C VAL A 84 2.84 -8.20 7.69
N SER A 85 2.53 -8.91 6.62
CA SER A 85 2.57 -8.40 5.25
C SER A 85 1.61 -7.24 5.03
N GLY A 86 0.40 -7.29 5.59
CA GLY A 86 -0.60 -6.24 5.46
C GLY A 86 -0.20 -4.97 6.21
N VAL A 87 0.41 -5.10 7.39
CA VAL A 87 0.96 -3.95 8.11
C VAL A 87 2.21 -3.42 7.40
N SER A 88 3.12 -4.30 6.98
CA SER A 88 4.25 -3.85 6.15
C SER A 88 3.77 -3.16 4.87
N TRP A 89 2.70 -3.63 4.24
CA TRP A 89 2.07 -2.98 3.09
C TRP A 89 1.53 -1.59 3.43
N ALA A 90 0.71 -1.47 4.48
CA ALA A 90 0.07 -0.22 4.86
C ALA A 90 1.11 0.89 5.13
N PHE A 91 2.18 0.54 5.86
CA PHE A 91 3.21 1.50 6.26
C PHE A 91 4.29 1.72 5.19
N ALA A 92 4.56 0.72 4.35
CA ALA A 92 5.64 0.77 3.35
C ALA A 92 5.20 1.14 1.94
N GLY A 93 3.91 1.00 1.64
CA GLY A 93 3.38 1.18 0.30
C GLY A 93 2.46 2.38 0.09
N TYR A 94 1.76 2.90 1.12
CA TYR A 94 0.69 3.87 0.89
C TYR A 94 0.89 5.19 1.65
N ARG A 95 1.17 5.14 2.97
CA ARG A 95 1.50 6.30 3.82
C ARG A 95 2.30 5.89 5.04
N TYR A 96 3.06 6.83 5.63
CA TYR A 96 3.90 6.72 6.84
C TYR A 96 4.51 5.34 7.16
N PRO A 97 5.84 5.19 7.27
CA PRO A 97 6.84 6.24 7.23
C PRO A 97 7.40 6.55 5.84
N TRP A 98 7.26 5.64 4.87
CA TRP A 98 8.15 5.65 3.71
C TRP A 98 7.75 6.67 2.63
N ALA A 99 6.44 6.89 2.43
CA ALA A 99 5.95 7.97 1.57
C ALA A 99 6.36 9.36 2.10
N ASP A 100 6.31 9.56 3.43
CA ASP A 100 6.78 10.80 4.06
C ASP A 100 8.29 10.91 4.07
N TYR A 101 9.00 9.80 4.23
CA TYR A 101 10.45 9.79 4.15
C TYR A 101 10.92 10.35 2.80
N ALA A 102 10.46 9.75 1.69
CA ALA A 102 10.84 10.18 0.35
C ALA A 102 10.18 11.51 -0.07
N GLY A 103 8.86 11.66 0.16
CA GLY A 103 8.07 12.78 -0.33
C GLY A 103 8.13 14.04 0.53
N THR A 104 8.24 13.90 1.85
CA THR A 104 8.19 15.03 2.80
C THR A 104 9.59 15.41 3.27
N PHE A 105 10.40 14.46 3.74
CA PHE A 105 11.67 14.77 4.41
C PHE A 105 12.86 14.85 3.45
N ILE A 106 12.97 13.94 2.48
CA ILE A 106 14.01 14.01 1.43
C ILE A 106 13.77 15.23 0.53
N GLN A 107 12.54 15.42 0.02
CA GLN A 107 12.20 16.64 -0.74
C GLN A 107 12.27 17.90 0.14
N GLY A 108 11.87 17.80 1.40
CA GLY A 108 11.99 18.89 2.38
C GLY A 108 13.44 19.36 2.52
N ARG A 109 14.39 18.42 2.59
CA ARG A 109 15.83 18.74 2.62
C ARG A 109 16.32 19.43 1.35
N LEU A 110 15.80 19.03 0.19
CA LEU A 110 16.21 19.55 -1.11
C LEU A 110 15.63 20.93 -1.42
N ARG A 111 14.35 21.15 -1.07
CA ARG A 111 13.52 22.23 -1.64
C ARG A 111 12.83 23.12 -0.62
N SER A 112 12.86 22.79 0.68
CA SER A 112 12.07 23.50 1.67
C SER A 112 12.84 24.54 2.49
N LEU A 113 12.13 25.57 2.95
CA LEU A 113 12.60 26.58 3.89
C LEU A 113 12.91 26.02 5.29
N TRP A 114 12.39 24.84 5.63
CA TRP A 114 12.66 24.16 6.91
C TRP A 114 13.74 23.08 6.81
N ALA A 115 14.51 23.04 5.71
CA ALA A 115 15.55 22.05 5.48
C ALA A 115 16.56 21.97 6.64
N ASP A 116 16.92 23.11 7.25
CA ASP A 116 17.89 23.17 8.35
C ASP A 116 17.36 22.59 9.67
N HIS A 117 16.04 22.46 9.82
CA HIS A 117 15.40 21.89 11.01
C HIS A 117 15.25 20.37 10.93
N ILE A 118 15.51 19.76 9.77
CA ILE A 118 15.44 18.31 9.63
C ILE A 118 16.70 17.70 10.27
N PRO A 119 16.58 16.78 11.24
CA PRO A 119 17.76 16.13 11.79
C PRO A 119 18.46 15.24 10.75
N TRP A 120 19.80 15.15 10.81
CA TRP A 120 20.61 14.35 9.88
C TRP A 120 20.29 12.84 9.94
N TRP A 121 19.74 12.38 11.06
CA TRP A 121 19.29 10.99 11.27
C TRP A 121 17.82 10.76 10.83
N TRP A 122 17.17 11.78 10.25
CA TRP A 122 15.81 11.70 9.70
C TRP A 122 15.79 11.91 8.17
N ALA A 123 16.78 12.62 7.65
CA ALA A 123 17.11 12.68 6.24
C ALA A 123 18.61 13.00 6.10
N PRO A 124 19.34 12.37 5.16
CA PRO A 124 20.75 12.68 4.94
C PRO A 124 20.98 14.15 4.58
N PRO A 125 22.24 14.63 4.64
CA PRO A 125 22.60 15.96 4.16
C PRO A 125 22.22 16.16 2.69
N LYS A 126 21.88 17.40 2.34
CA LYS A 126 21.44 17.78 0.98
C LYS A 126 22.39 17.27 -0.10
N GLU A 127 23.68 17.49 0.08
CA GLU A 127 24.74 17.09 -0.88
C GLU A 127 24.77 15.58 -1.11
N VAL A 128 24.51 14.77 -0.08
CA VAL A 128 24.47 13.30 -0.19
C VAL A 128 23.25 12.87 -0.99
N ILE A 129 22.11 13.52 -0.75
CA ILE A 129 20.87 13.28 -1.50
C ILE A 129 21.05 13.69 -2.96
N GLU A 130 21.53 14.91 -3.23
CA GLU A 130 21.79 15.40 -4.59
C GLU A 130 22.77 14.51 -5.34
N ASN A 131 23.84 14.05 -4.68
CA ASN A 131 24.80 13.15 -5.30
C ASN A 131 24.18 11.80 -5.66
N THR A 132 23.30 11.28 -4.81
CA THR A 132 22.60 10.02 -5.04
C THR A 132 21.60 10.15 -6.20
N ILE A 133 20.89 11.28 -6.26
CA ILE A 133 19.83 11.56 -7.22
C ILE A 133 20.40 11.90 -8.62
N TYR A 134 21.35 12.83 -8.71
CA TYR A 134 21.75 13.43 -9.98
C TYR A 134 22.94 12.76 -10.66
N TYR A 135 23.79 12.05 -9.91
CA TYR A 135 25.02 11.45 -10.47
C TYR A 135 24.96 9.93 -10.62
N GLY A 136 23.75 9.35 -10.60
CA GLY A 136 23.55 7.91 -10.78
C GLY A 136 24.11 7.14 -9.59
N GLY A 137 23.26 6.97 -8.57
CA GLY A 137 23.65 6.44 -7.26
C GLY A 137 24.61 5.24 -7.34
N ARG A 138 25.61 5.30 -6.45
CA ARG A 138 26.57 4.22 -6.28
C ARG A 138 25.80 2.92 -6.05
N ALA A 139 26.32 1.80 -6.58
CA ALA A 139 25.79 0.44 -6.33
C ALA A 139 25.71 0.04 -4.85
N PHE A 140 26.15 0.92 -3.95
CA PHE A 140 26.15 0.76 -2.51
C PHE A 140 25.61 2.03 -1.83
N ILE A 141 24.73 1.85 -0.85
CA ILE A 141 24.19 2.92 -0.01
C ILE A 141 25.35 3.53 0.79
N ASP A 142 25.60 4.83 0.61
CA ASP A 142 26.63 5.54 1.39
C ASP A 142 26.35 5.37 2.90
N PRO A 143 27.34 5.08 3.75
CA PRO A 143 27.13 4.89 5.18
C PRO A 143 26.35 6.02 5.87
N VAL A 144 26.38 7.23 5.32
CA VAL A 144 25.62 8.40 5.81
C VAL A 144 24.09 8.18 5.76
N TRP A 145 23.58 7.25 4.94
CA TRP A 145 22.16 6.91 4.90
C TRP A 145 21.70 6.02 6.07
N TRP A 146 22.58 5.22 6.66
CA TRP A 146 22.21 4.25 7.71
C TRP A 146 21.45 4.85 8.90
N PRO A 147 21.86 5.97 9.50
CA PRO A 147 21.14 6.61 10.59
C PRO A 147 19.68 6.91 10.24
N SER A 148 19.46 7.45 9.04
CA SER A 148 18.12 7.74 8.50
C SER A 148 17.32 6.46 8.31
N ILE A 149 17.91 5.47 7.63
CA ILE A 149 17.32 4.15 7.40
C ILE A 149 16.89 3.49 8.72
N PHE A 150 17.77 3.48 9.73
CA PHE A 150 17.47 2.89 11.03
C PHE A 150 16.42 3.68 11.80
N GLY A 151 16.45 5.01 11.76
CA GLY A 151 15.45 5.87 12.41
C GLY A 151 14.03 5.58 11.89
N TRP A 152 13.89 5.51 10.56
CA TRP A 152 12.61 5.22 9.92
C TRP A 152 12.16 3.76 10.09
N ALA A 153 13.09 2.81 10.07
CA ALA A 153 12.79 1.42 10.40
C ALA A 153 12.32 1.26 11.86
N LEU A 154 12.96 1.97 12.79
CA LEU A 154 12.57 1.96 14.20
C LEU A 154 11.20 2.61 14.41
N LEU A 155 10.91 3.72 13.72
CA LEU A 155 9.58 4.32 13.74
C LEU A 155 8.52 3.35 13.20
N HIS A 156 8.80 2.67 12.08
CA HIS A 156 7.91 1.65 11.53
C HIS A 156 7.62 0.55 12.56
N LEU A 157 8.66 -0.02 13.18
CA LEU A 157 8.49 -1.05 14.22
C LEU A 157 7.69 -0.52 15.42
N SER A 158 7.97 0.70 15.85
CA SER A 158 7.28 1.32 16.99
C SER A 158 5.79 1.52 16.70
N LEU A 159 5.45 1.99 15.50
CA LEU A 159 4.07 2.12 15.05
C LEU A 159 3.42 0.75 14.91
N PHE A 160 4.08 -0.21 14.27
CA PHE A 160 3.60 -1.60 14.14
C PHE A 160 3.19 -2.16 15.50
N PHE A 161 4.07 -2.09 16.51
CA PHE A 161 3.75 -2.59 17.84
C PHE A 161 2.65 -1.78 18.51
N SER A 162 2.65 -0.45 18.36
CA SER A 162 1.61 0.41 18.94
C SER A 162 0.22 0.05 18.40
N PHE A 163 0.09 -0.15 17.08
CA PHE A 163 -1.15 -0.62 16.46
C PHE A 163 -1.49 -2.04 16.90
N LEU A 164 -0.53 -2.96 16.93
CA LEU A 164 -0.77 -4.33 17.39
C LEU A 164 -1.29 -4.36 18.84
N PHE A 165 -0.72 -3.56 19.73
CA PHE A 165 -1.20 -3.43 21.12
C PHE A 165 -2.56 -2.74 21.19
N GLY A 166 -2.76 -1.65 20.44
CA GLY A 166 -4.04 -0.94 20.35
C GLY A 166 -5.18 -1.84 19.88
N PHE A 167 -4.96 -2.60 18.81
CA PHE A 167 -5.92 -3.57 18.30
C PHE A 167 -6.22 -4.68 19.30
N ASN A 168 -5.23 -5.14 20.09
CA ASN A 168 -5.49 -6.11 21.15
C ASN A 168 -6.37 -5.56 22.29
N ILE A 169 -6.32 -4.25 22.57
CA ILE A 169 -7.18 -3.61 23.56
C ILE A 169 -8.63 -3.57 23.05
N ILE A 170 -8.85 -3.12 21.82
CA ILE A 170 -10.19 -3.02 21.24
C ILE A 170 -10.73 -4.35 20.71
N ARG A 171 -9.87 -5.37 20.56
CA ARG A 171 -10.22 -6.70 20.04
C ARG A 171 -11.44 -7.28 20.72
N ARG A 172 -11.48 -7.23 22.06
CA ARG A 172 -12.60 -7.82 22.79
C ARG A 172 -13.93 -7.19 22.40
N ILE A 173 -13.94 -5.88 22.22
CA ILE A 173 -15.15 -5.13 21.86
C ILE A 173 -15.47 -5.39 20.39
N TRP A 174 -14.52 -5.15 19.49
CA TRP A 174 -14.80 -5.17 18.05
C TRP A 174 -14.96 -6.58 17.49
N ILE A 175 -14.15 -7.55 17.94
CA ILE A 175 -14.12 -8.91 17.39
C ILE A 175 -15.02 -9.83 18.21
N ASP A 176 -14.84 -9.88 19.53
CA ASP A 176 -15.52 -10.90 20.34
C ASP A 176 -16.98 -10.51 20.65
N ILE A 177 -17.26 -9.22 20.88
CA ILE A 177 -18.61 -8.69 21.19
C ILE A 177 -19.35 -8.26 19.92
N GLU A 178 -18.84 -7.25 19.21
CA GLU A 178 -19.51 -6.62 18.05
C GLU A 178 -19.38 -7.45 16.77
N ARG A 179 -18.43 -8.40 16.73
CA ARG A 179 -18.15 -9.27 15.57
C ARG A 179 -18.02 -8.48 14.26
N VAL A 180 -17.35 -7.34 14.33
CA VAL A 180 -17.09 -6.48 13.17
C VAL A 180 -16.34 -7.30 12.11
N PRO A 181 -16.89 -7.44 10.89
CA PRO A 181 -16.24 -8.21 9.85
C PRO A 181 -15.00 -7.47 9.33
N PHE A 182 -13.86 -8.17 9.28
CA PHE A 182 -12.64 -7.65 8.68
C PHE A 182 -12.67 -7.88 7.17
N VAL A 183 -13.17 -6.89 6.44
CA VAL A 183 -13.34 -6.96 4.98
C VAL A 183 -12.05 -7.35 4.25
N MET A 184 -10.89 -6.92 4.76
CA MET A 184 -9.57 -7.24 4.19
C MET A 184 -9.26 -8.75 4.24
N ILE A 185 -9.73 -9.47 5.26
CA ILE A 185 -9.52 -10.91 5.42
C ILE A 185 -10.43 -11.72 4.49
N GLU A 186 -11.63 -11.21 4.17
CA GLU A 186 -12.62 -11.92 3.35
C GLU A 186 -12.09 -12.27 1.95
N GLY A 187 -11.26 -11.41 1.35
CA GLY A 187 -10.60 -11.68 0.08
C GLY A 187 -9.61 -12.85 0.13
N LEU A 188 -9.12 -13.23 1.32
CA LEU A 188 -8.16 -14.32 1.52
C LEU A 188 -8.76 -15.58 2.12
N THR A 189 -10.00 -15.54 2.60
CA THR A 189 -10.75 -16.74 3.04
C THR A 189 -10.60 -17.91 2.04
N PRO A 190 -10.65 -17.70 0.70
CA PRO A 190 -10.42 -18.78 -0.25
C PRO A 190 -9.03 -19.45 -0.16
N ILE A 191 -7.97 -18.72 0.20
CA ILE A 191 -6.62 -19.28 0.43
C ILE A 191 -6.66 -20.19 1.64
N PHE A 192 -7.20 -19.70 2.75
CA PHE A 192 -7.19 -20.42 4.02
C PHE A 192 -8.02 -21.69 3.95
N ASP A 193 -9.21 -21.62 3.35
CA ASP A 193 -10.08 -22.79 3.18
C ASP A 193 -9.41 -23.86 2.31
N SER A 194 -8.77 -23.44 1.23
CA SER A 194 -8.09 -24.38 0.33
C SER A 194 -6.82 -24.97 0.95
N TYR A 195 -6.13 -24.21 1.79
CA TYR A 195 -5.01 -24.73 2.57
C TYR A 195 -5.48 -25.79 3.59
N ARG A 196 -6.63 -25.57 4.23
CA ARG A 196 -7.25 -26.54 5.16
C ARG A 196 -7.69 -27.80 4.43
N GLU A 197 -8.35 -27.66 3.28
CA GLU A 197 -8.80 -28.77 2.44
C GLU A 197 -7.63 -29.66 2.00
N LEU A 198 -6.54 -29.04 1.52
CA LEU A 198 -5.31 -29.74 1.13
C LEU A 198 -4.70 -30.54 2.30
N ARG A 199 -4.70 -29.97 3.51
CA ARG A 199 -4.19 -30.65 4.71
C ARG A 199 -5.11 -31.79 5.19
N SER A 200 -6.40 -31.72 4.92
CA SER A 200 -7.32 -32.84 5.18
C SER A 200 -7.24 -33.97 4.16
N GLY A 201 -6.27 -33.93 3.23
CA GLY A 201 -6.13 -34.92 2.15
C GLY A 201 -7.09 -34.68 0.99
N GLY A 202 -7.81 -33.55 1.00
CA GLY A 202 -8.66 -33.11 -0.10
C GLY A 202 -7.84 -32.53 -1.26
N GLY A 203 -8.48 -32.46 -2.43
CA GLY A 203 -7.91 -31.77 -3.58
C GLY A 203 -7.95 -30.25 -3.42
N LEU A 204 -7.27 -29.54 -4.32
CA LEU A 204 -7.38 -28.09 -4.35
C LEU A 204 -8.72 -27.68 -4.99
N GLY A 205 -9.58 -26.98 -4.24
CA GLY A 205 -10.83 -26.42 -4.76
C GLY A 205 -10.61 -25.46 -5.94
N THR A 206 -11.64 -25.28 -6.77
CA THR A 206 -11.59 -24.44 -7.99
C THR A 206 -11.19 -22.99 -7.69
N LYS A 207 -11.66 -22.41 -6.58
CA LYS A 207 -11.30 -21.04 -6.18
C LYS A 207 -9.81 -20.88 -5.90
N ALA A 208 -9.18 -21.84 -5.22
CA ALA A 208 -7.74 -21.81 -5.04
C ALA A 208 -6.98 -22.07 -6.33
N LYS A 209 -7.45 -22.94 -7.23
CA LYS A 209 -6.80 -23.09 -8.54
C LYS A 209 -6.79 -21.76 -9.32
N ILE A 210 -7.91 -21.05 -9.32
CA ILE A 210 -8.04 -19.73 -9.96
C ILE A 210 -7.08 -18.73 -9.31
N LEU A 211 -7.06 -18.68 -7.97
CA LEU A 211 -6.17 -17.78 -7.25
C LEU A 211 -4.68 -18.11 -7.48
N LEU A 212 -4.34 -19.39 -7.53
CA LEU A 212 -3.00 -19.87 -7.83
C LEU A 212 -2.56 -19.51 -9.24
N ALA A 213 -3.46 -19.56 -10.22
CA ALA A 213 -3.18 -19.07 -11.56
C ALA A 213 -3.05 -17.54 -11.58
N GLY A 214 -3.83 -16.84 -10.75
CA GLY A 214 -3.80 -15.40 -10.61
C GLY A 214 -2.48 -14.85 -10.06
N ILE A 215 -1.77 -15.57 -9.19
CA ILE A 215 -0.51 -15.09 -8.58
C ILE A 215 0.61 -14.90 -9.63
N PRO A 216 0.99 -15.89 -10.46
CA PRO A 216 1.97 -15.70 -11.53
C PRO A 216 1.50 -14.69 -12.58
N VAL A 217 0.21 -14.68 -12.92
CA VAL A 217 -0.35 -13.71 -13.87
C VAL A 217 -0.19 -12.29 -13.33
N GLY A 218 -0.59 -12.05 -12.08
CA GLY A 218 -0.43 -10.76 -11.42
C GLY A 218 1.03 -10.32 -11.32
N PHE A 219 1.94 -11.25 -11.02
CA PHE A 219 3.38 -10.97 -11.02
C PHE A 219 3.89 -10.55 -12.40
N LEU A 220 3.55 -11.32 -13.45
CA LEU A 220 3.98 -11.02 -14.82
C LEU A 220 3.36 -9.73 -15.34
N VAL A 221 2.16 -9.37 -14.90
CA VAL A 221 1.56 -8.07 -15.20
C VAL A 221 2.26 -6.95 -14.44
N MET A 222 2.67 -7.15 -13.19
CA MET A 222 3.39 -6.10 -12.44
C MET A 222 4.88 -6.01 -12.80
N LEU A 223 5.42 -6.98 -13.53
CA LEU A 223 6.83 -7.03 -13.87
C LEU A 223 7.28 -5.92 -14.84
N PRO A 224 6.57 -5.58 -15.93
CA PRO A 224 7.00 -4.52 -16.83
C PRO A 224 7.12 -3.13 -16.17
N PRO A 225 6.15 -2.65 -15.38
CA PRO A 225 6.32 -1.41 -14.62
C PRO A 225 7.53 -1.44 -13.70
N TYR A 226 7.77 -2.56 -13.03
CA TYR A 226 8.95 -2.73 -12.17
C TYR A 226 10.26 -2.70 -12.95
N LEU A 227 10.33 -3.39 -14.10
CA LEU A 227 11.50 -3.39 -14.97
C LEU A 227 11.77 -1.99 -15.52
N ARG A 228 10.73 -1.21 -15.85
CA ARG A 228 10.86 0.20 -16.24
C ARG A 228 11.55 1.04 -15.15
N MET A 229 11.25 0.78 -13.87
CA MET A 229 11.83 1.53 -12.74
C MET A 229 13.31 1.20 -12.50
N VAL A 230 13.70 -0.07 -12.64
CA VAL A 230 15.06 -0.52 -12.29
C VAL A 230 16.01 -0.58 -13.49
N VAL A 231 15.46 -0.65 -14.71
CA VAL A 231 16.21 -0.73 -15.96
C VAL A 231 15.87 0.50 -16.83
N PRO A 232 16.72 1.54 -16.87
CA PRO A 232 16.40 2.82 -17.52
C PRO A 232 15.97 2.74 -18.99
N TRP A 233 16.45 1.73 -19.72
CA TRP A 233 16.14 1.51 -21.15
C TRP A 233 14.93 0.59 -21.38
N PHE A 234 14.37 -0.03 -20.34
CA PHE A 234 13.21 -0.90 -20.49
C PHE A 234 11.98 -0.07 -20.90
N PRO A 235 11.18 -0.53 -21.88
CA PRO A 235 10.06 0.25 -22.40
C PRO A 235 8.91 0.34 -21.39
N ASP A 236 8.19 1.45 -21.42
CA ASP A 236 6.93 1.59 -20.68
C ASP A 236 5.78 0.92 -21.45
N ILE A 237 5.63 -0.39 -21.23
CA ILE A 237 4.64 -1.23 -21.95
C ILE A 237 3.20 -0.77 -21.70
N TYR A 238 2.90 -0.20 -20.54
CA TYR A 238 1.54 0.21 -20.16
C TYR A 238 1.29 1.72 -20.27
N GLY A 239 2.32 2.53 -20.53
CA GLY A 239 2.18 3.99 -20.54
C GLY A 239 1.96 4.59 -19.16
N TRP A 240 2.22 3.83 -18.07
CA TRP A 240 1.97 4.27 -16.70
C TRP A 240 2.98 5.30 -16.19
N SER A 241 4.07 5.55 -16.94
CA SER A 241 5.10 6.55 -16.60
C SER A 241 4.82 7.93 -17.15
N VAL A 242 3.72 8.12 -17.88
CA VAL A 242 3.39 9.39 -18.52
C VAL A 242 1.98 9.87 -18.19
N THR A 243 1.80 11.18 -18.17
CA THR A 243 0.49 11.83 -18.05
C THR A 243 -0.46 11.33 -19.16
N PRO A 244 -1.76 11.09 -18.87
CA PRO A 244 -2.48 11.46 -17.65
C PRO A 244 -2.49 10.37 -16.57
N HIS A 245 -1.66 9.33 -16.68
CA HIS A 245 -1.41 8.47 -15.53
C HIS A 245 -0.70 9.28 -14.44
N PHE A 246 -1.12 9.07 -13.21
CA PHE A 246 -0.64 9.75 -12.02
C PHE A 246 -0.70 8.74 -10.90
N TRP A 247 0.22 8.78 -9.93
CA TRP A 247 0.31 7.75 -8.87
C TRP A 247 0.52 6.37 -9.50
N GLY A 248 1.79 6.01 -9.70
CA GLY A 248 2.14 4.82 -10.47
C GLY A 248 1.26 3.62 -10.15
N GLY A 249 1.09 2.75 -11.14
CA GLY A 249 0.45 1.46 -10.91
C GLY A 249 -0.96 1.49 -11.42
N GLY A 250 -1.15 2.17 -12.53
CA GLY A 250 -2.39 2.18 -13.28
C GLY A 250 -3.41 3.22 -12.85
N TRP A 251 -3.08 4.19 -11.99
CA TRP A 251 -4.02 5.27 -11.74
C TRP A 251 -3.99 6.29 -12.89
N TYR A 252 -5.19 6.64 -13.35
CA TYR A 252 -5.44 7.46 -14.53
C TYR A 252 -6.28 8.68 -14.15
N ASP A 253 -5.75 9.89 -14.40
CA ASP A 253 -6.45 11.13 -14.08
C ASP A 253 -7.46 11.43 -15.17
N LEU A 254 -8.65 10.87 -14.98
CA LEU A 254 -9.77 11.09 -15.88
C LEU A 254 -10.18 12.59 -15.89
N GLY A 255 -9.84 13.36 -14.86
CA GLY A 255 -10.15 14.78 -14.80
C GLY A 255 -9.32 15.61 -15.78
N SER A 256 -8.06 15.23 -15.96
CA SER A 256 -7.17 15.77 -17.00
C SER A 256 -7.50 15.20 -18.38
N ALA A 257 -7.85 13.92 -18.48
CA ALA A 257 -8.14 13.27 -19.75
C ALA A 257 -9.52 13.63 -20.35
N ALA A 258 -10.51 13.95 -19.51
CA ALA A 258 -11.86 14.31 -19.92
C ALA A 258 -12.30 15.68 -19.34
N PRO A 259 -11.75 16.81 -19.85
CA PRO A 259 -12.03 18.16 -19.34
C PRO A 259 -13.51 18.53 -19.33
N ALA A 260 -14.29 18.01 -20.29
CA ALA A 260 -15.73 18.26 -20.39
C ALA A 260 -16.52 17.66 -19.22
N LEU A 261 -16.04 16.55 -18.64
CA LEU A 261 -16.68 15.92 -17.49
C LEU A 261 -16.21 16.55 -16.18
N SER A 262 -14.93 16.91 -16.09
CA SER A 262 -14.37 17.55 -14.91
C SER A 262 -14.91 18.97 -14.68
N SER A 263 -15.37 19.67 -15.71
CA SER A 263 -16.03 20.98 -15.52
C SER A 263 -17.45 20.91 -14.94
N ILE A 264 -18.06 19.73 -14.88
CA ILE A 264 -19.44 19.53 -14.41
C ILE A 264 -19.45 18.81 -13.05
N ILE A 265 -18.63 17.79 -12.90
CA ILE A 265 -18.61 16.94 -11.71
C ILE A 265 -17.39 17.32 -10.87
N ALA A 266 -17.57 17.48 -9.57
CA ALA A 266 -16.52 17.96 -8.67
C ALA A 266 -15.81 16.82 -7.90
N GLY A 267 -16.07 15.56 -8.26
CA GLY A 267 -15.44 14.40 -7.63
C GLY A 267 -13.98 14.16 -8.04
N PRO A 268 -13.26 13.30 -7.29
CA PRO A 268 -11.90 12.87 -7.61
C PRO A 268 -11.94 11.88 -8.78
N PHE A 269 -11.53 12.34 -9.96
CA PHE A 269 -11.55 11.57 -11.21
C PHE A 269 -10.35 10.63 -11.36
N GLY A 270 -10.12 9.77 -10.37
CA GLY A 270 -9.07 8.76 -10.41
C GLY A 270 -9.66 7.42 -10.81
N VAL A 271 -9.16 6.83 -11.89
CA VAL A 271 -9.52 5.46 -12.29
C VAL A 271 -8.29 4.58 -12.19
N CYS A 272 -8.37 3.49 -11.44
CA CYS A 272 -7.32 2.49 -11.44
C CYS A 272 -7.56 1.52 -12.60
N ASP A 273 -6.64 1.45 -13.57
CA ASP A 273 -6.60 0.49 -14.67
C ASP A 273 -5.71 -0.73 -14.36
N ASN A 274 -5.25 -0.85 -13.12
CA ASN A 274 -4.39 -1.94 -12.67
C ASN A 274 -5.16 -3.27 -12.56
N PRO A 275 -4.88 -4.25 -13.43
CA PRO A 275 -5.63 -5.52 -13.43
C PRO A 275 -5.42 -6.34 -12.16
N ALA A 276 -4.31 -6.14 -11.43
CA ALA A 276 -4.11 -6.81 -10.15
C ALA A 276 -5.06 -6.28 -9.06
N MET A 277 -5.36 -4.98 -9.08
CA MET A 277 -6.33 -4.37 -8.15
C MET A 277 -7.74 -4.86 -8.45
N PHE A 278 -8.11 -4.98 -9.74
CA PHE A 278 -9.37 -5.61 -10.13
C PHE A 278 -9.45 -7.08 -9.71
N ALA A 279 -8.38 -7.86 -9.91
CA ALA A 279 -8.36 -9.26 -9.51
C ALA A 279 -8.58 -9.44 -7.99
N ILE A 280 -7.97 -8.58 -7.17
CA ILE A 280 -8.18 -8.57 -5.71
C ILE A 280 -9.62 -8.14 -5.37
N ALA A 281 -10.14 -7.09 -6.02
CA ALA A 281 -11.51 -6.65 -5.83
C ALA A 281 -12.51 -7.78 -6.15
N MET A 282 -12.26 -8.58 -7.20
CA MET A 282 -13.09 -9.73 -7.56
C MET A 282 -13.08 -10.88 -6.54
N LEU A 283 -12.10 -10.94 -5.62
CA LEU A 283 -12.12 -11.90 -4.51
C LEU A 283 -13.11 -11.48 -3.41
N THR A 284 -13.49 -10.21 -3.38
CA THR A 284 -14.39 -9.64 -2.37
C THR A 284 -15.85 -9.95 -2.72
N PRO A 285 -16.71 -10.33 -1.76
CA PRO A 285 -18.13 -10.56 -2.00
C PRO A 285 -18.84 -9.39 -2.71
N TRP A 286 -19.77 -9.71 -3.61
CA TRP A 286 -20.46 -8.71 -4.45
C TRP A 286 -21.23 -7.66 -3.64
N ASN A 287 -21.85 -8.04 -2.52
CA ASN A 287 -22.56 -7.12 -1.64
C ASN A 287 -21.61 -6.06 -1.03
N ILE A 288 -20.37 -6.45 -0.72
CA ILE A 288 -19.35 -5.53 -0.21
C ILE A 288 -18.89 -4.61 -1.34
N GLN A 289 -18.60 -5.14 -2.52
CA GLN A 289 -18.22 -4.34 -3.69
C GLN A 289 -19.29 -3.31 -4.05
N PHE A 290 -20.57 -3.71 -4.04
CA PHE A 290 -21.69 -2.81 -4.28
C PHE A 290 -21.77 -1.70 -3.22
N SER A 291 -21.60 -2.05 -1.95
CA SER A 291 -21.56 -1.07 -0.86
C SER A 291 -20.41 -0.06 -1.04
N ILE A 292 -19.20 -0.53 -1.34
CA ILE A 292 -18.03 0.32 -1.62
C ILE A 292 -18.33 1.27 -2.78
N TRP A 293 -18.83 0.74 -3.90
CA TRP A 293 -19.17 1.53 -5.07
C TRP A 293 -20.24 2.59 -4.77
N MET A 294 -21.32 2.20 -4.10
CA MET A 294 -22.43 3.09 -3.78
C MET A 294 -22.00 4.24 -2.86
N TRP A 295 -21.27 3.93 -1.78
CA TRP A 295 -20.79 4.96 -0.86
C TRP A 295 -19.70 5.83 -1.48
N ASN A 296 -18.85 5.27 -2.34
CA ASN A 296 -17.88 6.05 -3.09
C ASN A 296 -18.58 7.04 -4.02
N LEU A 297 -19.61 6.60 -4.75
CA LEU A 297 -20.42 7.47 -5.61
C LEU A 297 -21.07 8.61 -4.81
N ILE A 298 -21.67 8.31 -3.66
CA ILE A 298 -22.35 9.33 -2.84
C ILE A 298 -21.34 10.32 -2.25
N LEU A 299 -20.33 9.82 -1.53
CA LEU A 299 -19.43 10.64 -0.71
C LEU A 299 -18.38 11.38 -1.53
N TYR A 300 -17.91 10.80 -2.64
CA TYR A 300 -16.85 11.38 -3.44
C TYR A 300 -17.33 12.05 -4.73
N TYR A 301 -18.52 11.71 -5.25
CA TYR A 301 -19.01 12.32 -6.49
C TYR A 301 -20.26 13.17 -6.28
N ILE A 302 -21.34 12.63 -5.70
CA ILE A 302 -22.61 13.36 -5.60
C ILE A 302 -22.52 14.52 -4.62
N LEU A 303 -22.15 14.24 -3.36
CA LEU A 303 -22.11 15.27 -2.31
C LEU A 303 -21.08 16.37 -2.58
N PRO A 304 -19.83 16.08 -3.03
CA PRO A 304 -18.87 17.10 -3.38
C PRO A 304 -19.31 17.96 -4.55
N THR A 305 -19.99 17.37 -5.55
CA THR A 305 -20.52 18.14 -6.69
C THR A 305 -21.58 19.12 -6.23
N ILE A 306 -22.53 18.69 -5.39
CA ILE A 306 -23.53 19.59 -4.81
C ILE A 306 -22.85 20.71 -4.02
N ALA A 307 -21.92 20.37 -3.13
CA ALA A 307 -21.19 21.35 -2.32
C ALA A 307 -20.37 22.34 -3.17
N ALA A 308 -19.78 21.88 -4.27
CA ALA A 308 -19.07 22.74 -5.22
C ALA A 308 -19.99 23.79 -5.84
N TYR A 309 -21.18 23.36 -6.30
CA TYR A 309 -22.18 24.26 -6.87
C TYR A 309 -22.80 25.21 -5.83
N MET A 310 -22.81 24.82 -4.55
CA MET A 310 -23.16 25.72 -3.45
C MET A 310 -22.04 26.70 -3.07
N GLY A 311 -20.86 26.59 -3.68
CA GLY A 311 -19.72 27.50 -3.47
C GLY A 311 -18.77 27.10 -2.34
N TYR A 312 -18.94 25.93 -1.71
CA TYR A 312 -18.06 25.49 -0.62
C TYR A 312 -16.65 25.10 -1.08
N TYR A 313 -16.48 24.77 -2.37
CA TYR A 313 -15.20 24.39 -2.95
C TYR A 313 -14.83 25.31 -4.13
N PRO A 314 -14.32 26.54 -3.87
CA PRO A 314 -13.91 27.47 -4.92
C PRO A 314 -12.86 26.86 -5.85
N GLY A 315 -13.02 27.09 -7.17
CA GLY A 315 -12.10 26.61 -8.19
C GLY A 315 -12.06 25.09 -8.36
N MET A 316 -12.98 24.33 -7.74
CA MET A 316 -12.95 22.86 -7.83
C MET A 316 -13.28 22.37 -9.25
N LEU A 317 -14.22 23.03 -9.94
CA LEU A 317 -14.62 22.71 -11.32
C LEU A 317 -13.63 23.25 -12.39
N GLU A 318 -12.66 24.07 -11.99
CA GLU A 318 -11.66 24.59 -12.92
C GLU A 318 -10.63 23.51 -13.26
N ASN A 319 -10.31 23.37 -14.55
CA ASN A 319 -9.28 22.44 -15.02
C ASN A 319 -7.95 23.19 -15.20
N THR A 320 -7.33 23.55 -14.08
CA THR A 320 -6.16 24.44 -14.05
C THR A 320 -4.83 23.72 -13.76
N SER A 321 -4.81 22.40 -13.56
CA SER A 321 -3.60 21.68 -13.17
C SER A 321 -3.51 20.22 -13.67
N TYR A 322 -2.27 19.72 -13.78
CA TYR A 322 -1.93 18.28 -13.68
C TYR A 322 -2.40 17.76 -12.30
N ARG A 323 -2.95 16.54 -12.22
CA ARG A 323 -3.50 15.92 -11.00
C ARG A 323 -4.79 16.56 -10.47
N VAL A 324 -5.77 16.76 -11.36
CA VAL A 324 -7.14 17.19 -11.02
C VAL A 324 -7.73 16.25 -9.96
N CYS A 325 -7.53 14.94 -10.12
CA CYS A 325 -7.98 13.96 -9.14
C CYS A 325 -7.41 14.20 -7.74
N SER A 326 -6.08 14.28 -7.59
CA SER A 326 -5.42 14.43 -6.28
C SER A 326 -5.80 15.73 -5.58
N ARG A 327 -5.89 16.85 -6.32
CA ARG A 327 -6.32 18.14 -5.77
C ARG A 327 -7.72 18.06 -5.19
N ARG A 328 -8.68 17.49 -5.95
CA ARG A 328 -10.08 17.37 -5.51
C ARG A 328 -10.22 16.40 -4.36
N ALA A 329 -9.54 15.26 -4.42
CA ALA A 329 -9.49 14.32 -3.31
C ALA A 329 -9.02 15.03 -2.03
N TRP A 330 -7.94 15.81 -2.11
CA TRP A 330 -7.42 16.57 -0.97
C TRP A 330 -8.42 17.62 -0.44
N GLN A 331 -9.05 18.41 -1.33
CA GLN A 331 -10.04 19.42 -0.94
C GLN A 331 -11.26 18.78 -0.27
N ILE A 332 -11.81 17.71 -0.83
CA ILE A 332 -12.96 16.99 -0.26
C ILE A 332 -12.60 16.38 1.10
N ALA A 333 -11.38 15.85 1.22
CA ALA A 333 -10.93 15.16 2.41
C ALA A 333 -10.59 16.13 3.56
N ASN A 334 -10.08 17.33 3.26
CA ASN A 334 -9.51 18.24 4.28
C ASN A 334 -10.26 19.57 4.47
N LEU A 335 -11.19 19.93 3.59
CA LEU A 335 -11.92 21.20 3.67
C LEU A 335 -13.39 20.99 4.02
N PRO A 336 -14.04 22.00 4.66
CA PRO A 336 -15.47 21.97 4.89
C PRO A 336 -16.26 21.88 3.57
N PRO A 337 -17.45 21.25 3.58
CA PRO A 337 -18.19 20.82 4.77
C PRO A 337 -17.91 19.37 5.22
N PHE A 338 -17.21 18.55 4.43
CA PHE A 338 -17.21 17.10 4.65
C PHE A 338 -16.07 16.56 5.50
N PHE A 339 -14.86 17.10 5.39
CA PHE A 339 -13.68 16.59 6.12
C PHE A 339 -13.54 15.06 6.09
N LEU A 340 -13.68 14.44 4.92
CA LEU A 340 -13.73 12.97 4.82
C LEU A 340 -12.45 12.28 5.34
N GLU A 341 -11.31 12.99 5.43
CA GLU A 341 -10.08 12.45 6.03
C GLU A 341 -9.98 12.60 7.54
N ALA A 342 -10.87 13.35 8.19
CA ALA A 342 -10.81 13.55 9.65
C ALA A 342 -10.82 12.23 10.43
N PHE A 343 -11.36 11.17 9.82
CA PHE A 343 -11.36 9.80 10.36
C PHE A 343 -10.56 8.80 9.50
N GLY A 344 -10.00 9.21 8.36
CA GLY A 344 -9.34 8.31 7.40
C GLY A 344 -8.03 7.69 7.92
N ASN A 345 -7.34 8.35 8.84
CA ASN A 345 -6.13 7.82 9.49
C ASN A 345 -6.42 7.08 10.80
N VAL A 346 -7.69 6.96 11.20
CA VAL A 346 -8.13 6.27 12.41
C VAL A 346 -8.73 4.92 12.04
N GLY A 347 -7.94 4.08 11.37
CA GLY A 347 -8.24 2.67 11.13
C GLY A 347 -9.30 2.39 10.07
N VAL A 348 -8.87 2.32 8.80
CA VAL A 348 -9.48 1.46 7.77
C VAL A 348 -8.36 0.81 6.96
#